data_AF-A0A9D7Y1A7-F1
#
_entry.id   AF-A0A9D7Y1A7-F1
#
_cell.length_a   1.000
_cell.length_b   1.000
_cell.length_c   1.000
_cell.angle_alpha   90.00
_cell.angle_beta   90.00
_cell.angle_gamma   90.00
#
_symmetry.space_group_name_H-M   'P 1'
#
loop_
_entity.id
_entity.type
_entity.pdbx_description
1 polymer ?
#
loop_
_entity_poly.entity_id
_entity_poly.type
_entity_poly.pdbx_seq_one_letter_code
_entity_poly.pdbx_strand_id
1 'polypeptide(L)'
;MLLYTNDLEVEGLIESAGTRANIARKQNILDLLNFYDQVDENLRKHDKRYPTADNLRAVTWQGRDKTYGKGGMANLGQEMDTEASNAIIRIVDKKDDRPVFVCAWGGTYEVAQAIWKVKNTRTPNELKRFLSKLRIYSIARQDNTVQWLLDNFPDLFIIVADNTFRGMMSYAPGSDSTLTDINWVYKNIHRGHGILGLMYPEDTTMDPDKKGVREGDTPSFLILVSAVRGLNDPNKPDQESWGGQFIQPDPAKNHWYDGPGPESVYKWRAEVQADFALRADWMLP
;
A
#
# COMPACT_ATOMS: atom_id res chain seq x y z
N MET A 1 -2.51 -8.10 -1.50
CA MET A 1 -3.62 -7.12 -1.46
C MET A 1 -4.91 -7.64 -2.11
N LEU A 2 -4.93 -8.11 -3.37
CA LEU A 2 -6.17 -8.52 -4.06
C LEU A 2 -7.02 -9.53 -3.28
N LEU A 3 -6.40 -10.50 -2.60
CA LEU A 3 -7.10 -11.48 -1.77
C LEU A 3 -7.70 -10.91 -0.47
N TYR A 4 -7.43 -9.65 -0.14
CA TYR A 4 -7.95 -8.93 1.02
C TYR A 4 -8.99 -7.85 0.65
N THR A 5 -9.41 -7.78 -0.62
CA THR A 5 -10.30 -6.72 -1.11
C THR A 5 -11.74 -6.80 -0.60
N ASN A 6 -12.14 -7.89 0.06
CA ASN A 6 -13.39 -7.96 0.83
C ASN A 6 -13.32 -7.21 2.17
N ASP A 7 -12.11 -7.01 2.71
CA ASP A 7 -11.86 -6.26 3.95
C ASP A 7 -11.53 -4.78 3.67
N LEU A 8 -11.32 -4.41 2.41
CA LEU A 8 -10.84 -3.09 2.01
C LEU A 8 -11.78 -2.46 0.97
N GLU A 9 -12.20 -1.22 1.23
CA GLU A 9 -12.84 -0.41 0.19
C GLU A 9 -11.76 0.24 -0.68
N VAL A 10 -11.41 -0.44 -1.78
CA VAL A 10 -10.37 0.02 -2.70
C VAL A 10 -10.88 1.19 -3.53
N GLU A 11 -10.42 2.39 -3.18
CA GLU A 11 -10.77 3.64 -3.87
C GLU A 11 -9.86 3.97 -5.06
N GLY A 12 -8.68 3.36 -5.12
CA GLY A 12 -7.70 3.64 -6.15
C GLY A 12 -6.58 2.60 -6.22
N LEU A 13 -6.31 2.11 -7.44
CA LEU A 13 -5.09 1.40 -7.81
C LEU A 13 -4.27 2.31 -8.70
N ILE A 14 -3.19 2.86 -8.16
CA ILE A 14 -2.41 3.90 -8.83
C ILE A 14 -1.07 3.32 -9.26
N GLU A 15 -0.81 3.31 -10.56
CA GLU A 15 0.51 3.01 -11.07
C GLU A 15 1.32 4.30 -11.19
N SER A 16 2.50 4.33 -10.59
CA SER A 16 3.26 5.55 -10.33
C SER A 16 4.75 5.29 -10.53
N ALA A 17 5.51 6.28 -11.01
CA ALA A 17 6.94 6.11 -11.30
C ALA A 17 7.80 6.27 -10.04
N GLY A 18 8.32 5.15 -9.53
CA GLY A 18 9.23 5.12 -8.38
C GLY A 18 10.73 5.24 -8.71
N THR A 19 11.57 5.18 -7.68
CA THR A 19 13.02 5.45 -7.71
C THR A 19 13.86 4.58 -8.67
N ARG A 20 13.43 3.36 -8.99
CA ARG A 20 14.26 2.40 -9.74
C ARG A 20 14.11 2.55 -11.25
N ALA A 21 12.93 2.22 -11.76
CA ALA A 21 12.66 2.25 -13.20
C ALA A 21 12.18 3.63 -13.68
N ASN A 22 11.55 4.42 -12.80
CA ASN A 22 10.88 5.67 -13.17
C ASN A 22 9.92 5.52 -14.38
N ILE A 23 9.30 4.35 -14.48
CA ILE A 23 8.31 3.99 -15.49
C ILE A 23 7.03 3.63 -14.74
N ALA A 24 5.91 4.15 -15.23
CA ALA A 24 4.58 3.84 -14.72
C ALA A 24 3.71 3.36 -15.89
N ARG A 25 3.23 2.12 -15.83
CA ARG A 25 2.33 1.55 -16.86
C ARG A 25 1.13 0.89 -16.21
N LYS A 26 0.01 1.62 -16.08
CA LYS A 26 -1.20 1.09 -15.43
C LYS A 26 -1.71 -0.19 -16.07
N GLN A 27 -1.34 -0.44 -17.33
CA GLN A 27 -1.60 -1.70 -18.02
C GLN A 27 -1.11 -2.92 -17.23
N ASN A 28 0.00 -2.82 -16.50
CA ASN A 28 0.48 -3.92 -15.66
C ASN A 28 -0.55 -4.31 -14.57
N ILE A 29 -1.20 -3.30 -13.96
CA ILE A 29 -2.28 -3.54 -12.98
C ILE A 29 -3.50 -4.13 -13.70
N LEU A 30 -3.89 -3.55 -14.84
CA LEU A 30 -5.05 -4.05 -15.61
C LEU A 30 -4.86 -5.49 -16.08
N ASP A 31 -3.64 -5.86 -16.49
CA ASP A 31 -3.29 -7.22 -16.89
C ASP A 31 -3.38 -8.18 -15.70
N LEU A 32 -2.92 -7.76 -14.51
CA LEU A 32 -3.10 -8.53 -13.28
C LEU A 32 -4.59 -8.73 -12.95
N LEU A 33 -5.42 -7.71 -13.17
CA LEU A 33 -6.86 -7.80 -12.93
C LEU A 33 -7.56 -8.78 -13.87
N ASN A 34 -7.01 -9.09 -15.06
CA ASN A 34 -7.53 -10.17 -15.92
C ASN A 34 -7.35 -11.56 -15.29
N PHE A 35 -6.34 -11.75 -14.45
CA PHE A 35 -6.20 -12.97 -13.66
C PHE A 35 -7.10 -12.97 -12.43
N TYR A 36 -7.34 -11.80 -11.83
CA TYR A 36 -8.31 -11.67 -10.72
C TYR A 36 -9.73 -12.03 -11.18
N ASP A 37 -10.13 -11.57 -12.37
CA ASP A 37 -11.43 -11.87 -13.00
C ASP A 37 -11.72 -13.37 -13.11
N GLN A 38 -10.68 -14.20 -13.21
CA GLN A 38 -10.83 -15.66 -13.32
C GLN A 38 -11.14 -16.34 -11.98
N VAL A 39 -10.94 -15.65 -10.86
CA VAL A 39 -11.10 -16.21 -9.51
C VAL A 39 -12.07 -15.43 -8.62
N ASP A 40 -12.46 -14.22 -9.03
CA ASP A 40 -13.24 -13.32 -8.19
C ASP A 40 -14.66 -13.84 -7.89
N GLU A 41 -15.25 -14.65 -8.78
CA GLU A 41 -16.50 -15.36 -8.52
C GLU A 41 -16.35 -16.42 -7.42
N ASN A 42 -15.23 -17.16 -7.40
CA ASN A 42 -14.95 -18.13 -6.34
C ASN A 42 -14.71 -17.40 -5.01
N LEU A 43 -13.92 -16.32 -5.01
CA LEU A 43 -13.75 -15.47 -3.83
C LEU A 43 -15.11 -14.96 -3.31
N ARG A 44 -16.03 -14.55 -4.20
CA ARG A 44 -17.39 -14.13 -3.84
C ARG A 44 -18.30 -15.26 -3.33
N LYS A 45 -17.96 -16.54 -3.52
CA LYS A 45 -18.67 -17.65 -2.84
C LYS A 45 -18.33 -17.66 -1.35
N HIS A 46 -17.10 -17.30 -0.98
CA HIS A 46 -16.65 -17.23 0.41
C HIS A 46 -17.07 -15.93 1.10
N ASP A 47 -16.98 -14.79 0.41
CA ASP A 47 -17.43 -13.50 0.95
C ASP A 47 -17.98 -12.59 -0.15
N LYS A 48 -19.25 -12.20 -0.04
CA LYS A 48 -19.93 -11.37 -1.04
C LYS A 48 -19.36 -9.95 -1.17
N ARG A 49 -18.50 -9.51 -0.23
CA ARG A 49 -17.87 -8.18 -0.24
C ARG A 49 -16.69 -8.08 -1.21
N TYR A 50 -16.18 -9.19 -1.76
CA TYR A 50 -15.14 -9.11 -2.80
C TYR A 50 -15.67 -8.32 -4.01
N PRO A 51 -14.93 -7.31 -4.49
CA PRO A 51 -15.30 -6.54 -5.68
C PRO A 51 -15.21 -7.41 -6.94
N THR A 52 -15.84 -6.97 -8.02
CA THR A 52 -15.56 -7.51 -9.36
C THR A 52 -14.24 -6.96 -9.87
N ALA A 53 -13.61 -7.68 -10.82
CA ALA A 53 -12.46 -7.15 -11.54
C ALA A 53 -12.78 -5.79 -12.21
N ASP A 54 -13.99 -5.62 -12.76
CA ASP A 54 -14.44 -4.36 -13.35
C ASP A 54 -14.50 -3.20 -12.35
N ASN A 55 -14.94 -3.45 -11.11
CA ASN A 55 -14.92 -2.44 -10.06
C ASN A 55 -13.48 -1.96 -9.78
N LEU A 56 -12.51 -2.89 -9.76
CA LEU A 56 -11.10 -2.56 -9.55
C LEU A 56 -10.48 -1.84 -10.77
N ARG A 57 -10.84 -2.25 -12.00
CA ARG A 57 -10.41 -1.57 -13.23
C ARG A 57 -10.90 -0.11 -13.28
N ALA A 58 -12.14 0.13 -12.85
CA ALA A 58 -12.76 1.46 -12.83
C ALA A 58 -12.06 2.46 -11.90
N VAL A 59 -11.32 1.97 -10.91
CA VAL A 59 -10.52 2.78 -9.98
C VAL A 59 -9.01 2.66 -10.24
N THR A 60 -8.60 2.18 -11.41
CA THR A 60 -7.19 2.04 -11.78
C THR A 60 -6.71 3.27 -12.58
N TRP A 61 -5.73 4.00 -12.04
CA TRP A 61 -5.31 5.30 -12.56
C TRP A 61 -3.83 5.34 -12.92
N GLN A 62 -3.52 6.03 -14.02
CA GLN A 62 -2.16 6.25 -14.50
C GLN A 62 -1.55 7.47 -13.82
N GLY A 63 -0.44 7.24 -13.14
CA GLY A 63 0.44 8.28 -12.66
C GLY A 63 1.42 8.78 -13.72
N ARG A 64 2.32 9.67 -13.32
CA ARG A 64 3.42 10.17 -14.14
C ARG A 64 4.31 9.02 -14.58
N ASP A 65 4.58 8.96 -15.87
CA ASP A 65 5.49 8.00 -16.50
C ASP A 65 6.78 8.72 -16.96
N LYS A 66 7.84 7.95 -17.23
CA LYS A 66 9.12 8.41 -17.83
C LYS A 66 9.80 9.53 -17.04
N THR A 67 9.90 9.37 -15.73
CA THR A 67 10.56 10.33 -14.83
C THR A 67 12.05 10.03 -14.63
N TYR A 68 12.67 9.25 -15.53
CA TYR A 68 14.05 8.78 -15.38
C TYR A 68 15.04 9.93 -15.15
N GLY A 69 15.89 9.79 -14.13
CA GLY A 69 16.89 10.79 -13.76
C GLY A 69 16.33 12.04 -13.08
N LYS A 70 15.02 12.09 -12.79
CA LYS A 70 14.37 13.21 -12.08
C LYS A 70 13.99 12.79 -10.66
N GLY A 71 14.29 13.65 -9.69
CA GLY A 71 13.75 13.49 -8.34
C GLY A 71 12.24 13.72 -8.32
N GLY A 72 11.52 13.12 -7.37
CA GLY A 72 10.06 13.23 -7.26
C GLY A 72 9.56 14.69 -7.22
N MET A 73 10.30 15.59 -6.58
CA MET A 73 9.99 17.03 -6.55
C MET A 73 9.95 17.71 -7.93
N ALA A 74 10.67 17.19 -8.93
CA ALA A 74 10.62 17.71 -10.30
C ALA A 74 9.30 17.37 -11.01
N ASN A 75 8.48 16.50 -10.41
CA ASN A 75 7.16 16.11 -10.89
C ASN A 75 6.03 16.82 -10.13
N LEU A 76 6.35 17.85 -9.33
CA LEU A 76 5.36 18.67 -8.64
C LEU A 76 5.28 20.06 -9.27
N GLY A 77 4.06 20.57 -9.47
CA GLY A 77 3.85 21.94 -9.92
C GLY A 77 2.69 22.14 -10.87
N GLN A 78 2.66 23.34 -11.45
CA GLN A 78 1.74 23.68 -12.53
C GLN A 78 1.98 22.73 -13.72
N GLU A 79 0.90 22.28 -14.36
CA GLU A 79 0.95 21.35 -15.50
C GLU A 79 1.54 19.95 -15.21
N MET A 80 1.74 19.62 -13.93
CA MET A 80 2.21 18.29 -13.50
C MET A 80 1.07 17.36 -13.05
N ASP A 81 -0.18 17.75 -13.24
CA ASP A 81 -1.33 16.91 -12.94
C ASP A 81 -1.33 15.61 -13.76
N THR A 82 -1.80 14.53 -13.13
CA THR A 82 -1.91 13.20 -13.74
C THR A 82 -3.35 12.70 -13.60
N GLU A 83 -3.67 11.58 -14.23
CA GLU A 83 -4.95 10.90 -14.00
C GLU A 83 -5.07 10.52 -12.51
N ALA A 84 -3.99 9.99 -11.93
CA ALA A 84 -3.91 9.58 -10.54
C ALA A 84 -4.03 10.74 -9.53
N SER A 85 -3.29 11.84 -9.69
CA SER A 85 -3.35 12.96 -8.75
C SER A 85 -4.73 13.64 -8.76
N ASN A 86 -5.35 13.75 -9.93
CA ASN A 86 -6.74 14.21 -10.03
C ASN A 86 -7.73 13.20 -9.42
N ALA A 87 -7.50 11.90 -9.55
CA ALA A 87 -8.32 10.88 -8.91
C ALA A 87 -8.23 10.95 -7.38
N ILE A 88 -7.03 11.11 -6.81
CA ILE A 88 -6.83 11.30 -5.37
C ILE A 88 -7.66 12.49 -4.87
N ILE A 89 -7.64 13.63 -5.59
CA ILE A 89 -8.45 14.79 -5.22
C ILE A 89 -9.94 14.43 -5.19
N ARG A 90 -10.46 13.78 -6.25
CA ARG A 90 -11.87 13.37 -6.32
C ARG A 90 -12.26 12.41 -5.21
N ILE A 91 -11.41 11.43 -4.89
CA ILE A 91 -11.62 10.43 -3.85
C ILE A 91 -11.72 11.11 -2.48
N VAL A 92 -10.75 11.97 -2.15
CA VAL A 92 -10.73 12.68 -0.86
C VAL A 92 -11.90 13.67 -0.73
N ASP A 93 -12.35 14.26 -1.84
CA ASP A 93 -13.48 15.19 -1.85
C ASP A 93 -14.86 14.52 -1.74
N LYS A 94 -14.96 13.19 -1.85
CA LYS A 94 -16.22 12.47 -1.67
C LYS A 94 -16.88 12.85 -0.34
N LYS A 95 -18.22 12.89 -0.35
CA LYS A 95 -19.06 13.12 0.84
C LYS A 95 -19.11 11.86 1.71
N ASP A 96 -17.95 11.50 2.22
CA ASP A 96 -17.71 10.41 3.15
C ASP A 96 -16.82 10.97 4.26
N ASP A 97 -17.16 10.72 5.52
CA ASP A 97 -16.41 11.24 6.66
C ASP A 97 -15.22 10.35 7.03
N ARG A 98 -15.15 9.13 6.47
CA ARG A 98 -14.01 8.23 6.66
C ARG A 98 -12.75 8.83 6.03
N PRO A 99 -11.57 8.67 6.67
CA PRO A 99 -10.31 9.04 6.05
C PRO A 99 -9.95 8.07 4.92
N VAL A 100 -9.13 8.55 3.99
CA VAL A 100 -8.57 7.78 2.87
C VAL A 100 -7.12 7.47 3.19
N PHE A 101 -6.78 6.18 3.20
CA PHE A 101 -5.40 5.71 3.37
C PHE A 101 -4.71 5.56 2.01
N VAL A 102 -3.60 6.29 1.83
CA VAL A 102 -2.70 6.18 0.68
C VAL A 102 -1.53 5.28 1.08
N CYS A 103 -1.56 4.05 0.59
CA CYS A 103 -0.49 3.07 0.77
C CYS A 103 0.61 3.32 -0.29
N ALA A 104 1.63 4.10 0.04
CA ALA A 104 2.68 4.47 -0.90
C ALA A 104 3.79 3.39 -0.93
N TRP A 105 3.62 2.44 -1.86
CA TRP A 105 4.56 1.33 -2.13
C TRP A 105 5.80 1.77 -2.91
N GLY A 106 5.77 2.98 -3.46
CA GLY A 106 6.88 3.65 -4.13
C GLY A 106 7.04 5.07 -3.61
N GLY A 107 7.20 6.02 -4.53
CA GLY A 107 7.20 7.45 -4.20
C GLY A 107 5.82 7.99 -3.82
N THR A 108 5.76 9.10 -3.08
CA THR A 108 4.50 9.77 -2.71
C THR A 108 4.12 10.89 -3.68
N TYR A 109 4.79 11.01 -4.82
CA TYR A 109 4.64 12.20 -5.65
C TYR A 109 3.22 12.43 -6.20
N GLU A 110 2.40 11.39 -6.45
CA GLU A 110 1.01 11.57 -6.90
C GLU A 110 0.13 12.23 -5.85
N VAL A 111 0.26 11.80 -4.58
CA VAL A 111 -0.45 12.43 -3.46
C VAL A 111 0.14 13.80 -3.15
N ALA A 112 1.45 13.98 -3.30
CA ALA A 112 2.09 15.28 -3.16
C ALA A 112 1.61 16.28 -4.24
N GLN A 113 1.45 15.85 -5.49
CA GLN A 113 0.90 16.69 -6.57
C GLN A 113 -0.56 17.04 -6.31
N ALA A 114 -1.36 16.08 -5.83
CA ALA A 114 -2.74 16.33 -5.42
C ALA A 114 -2.81 17.43 -4.34
N ILE A 115 -1.99 17.30 -3.29
CA ILE A 115 -1.89 18.30 -2.20
C ILE A 115 -1.37 19.64 -2.73
N TRP A 116 -0.36 19.64 -3.61
CA TRP A 116 0.17 20.85 -4.23
C TRP A 116 -0.93 21.61 -4.98
N LYS A 117 -1.71 20.91 -5.81
CA LYS A 117 -2.82 21.52 -6.55
C LYS A 117 -3.88 22.09 -5.61
N VAL A 118 -4.31 21.33 -4.60
CA VAL A 118 -5.29 21.80 -3.62
C VAL A 118 -4.79 23.04 -2.88
N LYS A 119 -3.53 23.06 -2.44
CA LYS A 119 -2.90 24.21 -1.77
C LYS A 119 -2.89 25.47 -2.64
N ASN A 120 -2.71 25.33 -3.96
CA ASN A 120 -2.59 26.47 -4.88
C ASN A 120 -3.93 26.90 -5.50
N THR A 121 -5.00 26.13 -5.34
CA THR A 121 -6.31 26.40 -5.99
C THR A 121 -7.46 26.57 -5.01
N ARG A 122 -7.29 26.23 -3.73
CA ARG A 122 -8.33 26.31 -2.71
C ARG A 122 -7.93 27.22 -1.56
N THR A 123 -8.93 27.59 -0.76
CA THR A 123 -8.72 28.37 0.46
C THR A 123 -7.95 27.55 1.52
N PRO A 124 -7.31 28.21 2.50
CA PRO A 124 -6.64 27.51 3.61
C PRO A 124 -7.56 26.54 4.39
N ASN A 125 -8.84 26.89 4.58
CA ASN A 125 -9.80 26.03 5.28
C ASN A 125 -10.14 24.77 4.47
N GLU A 126 -10.28 24.90 3.15
CA GLU A 126 -10.52 23.76 2.26
C GLU A 126 -9.29 22.84 2.19
N LEU A 127 -8.08 23.41 2.15
CA LEU A 127 -6.84 22.64 2.25
C LEU A 127 -6.79 21.88 3.58
N LYS A 128 -7.07 22.55 4.71
CA LYS A 128 -7.10 21.90 6.03
C LYS A 128 -8.08 20.74 6.07
N ARG A 129 -9.29 20.93 5.52
CA ARG A 129 -10.30 19.86 5.41
C ARG A 129 -9.80 18.70 4.54
N PHE A 130 -9.19 19.00 3.40
CA PHE A 130 -8.62 17.98 2.51
C PHE A 130 -7.53 17.14 3.21
N LEU A 131 -6.58 17.80 3.87
CA LEU A 131 -5.51 17.13 4.62
C LEU A 131 -6.04 16.31 5.80
N SER A 132 -7.10 16.79 6.48
CA SER A 132 -7.70 16.08 7.63
C SER A 132 -8.27 14.71 7.27
N LYS A 133 -8.60 14.48 6.00
CA LYS A 133 -9.11 13.21 5.47
C LYS A 133 -8.02 12.29 4.92
N LEU A 134 -6.78 12.73 4.78
CA LEU A 134 -5.70 11.92 4.21
C LEU A 134 -4.86 11.25 5.30
N ARG A 135 -4.54 9.98 5.08
CA ARG A 135 -3.58 9.20 5.87
C ARG A 135 -2.57 8.60 4.91
N ILE A 136 -1.30 8.94 5.04
CA ILE A 136 -0.26 8.42 4.14
C ILE A 136 0.57 7.40 4.89
N TYR A 137 0.72 6.21 4.33
CA TYR A 137 1.69 5.21 4.79
C TYR A 137 2.80 5.11 3.75
N SER A 138 3.99 5.64 4.06
CA SER A 138 5.14 5.69 3.16
C SER A 138 6.12 4.56 3.45
N ILE A 139 6.40 3.73 2.45
CA ILE A 139 7.40 2.66 2.55
C ILE A 139 8.77 3.19 2.10
N ALA A 140 9.76 3.10 2.99
CA ALA A 140 11.19 3.28 2.70
C ALA A 140 11.59 4.62 2.04
N ARG A 141 10.78 5.67 2.19
CA ARG A 141 10.96 7.01 1.57
C ARG A 141 11.53 6.93 0.15
N GLN A 142 10.81 6.25 -0.74
CA GLN A 142 11.32 5.92 -2.07
C GLN A 142 11.33 7.10 -3.07
N ASP A 143 11.02 8.31 -2.64
CA ASP A 143 11.35 9.56 -3.34
C ASP A 143 11.52 10.72 -2.33
N ASN A 144 11.83 11.93 -2.82
CA ASN A 144 12.00 13.12 -1.99
C ASN A 144 10.71 13.92 -1.72
N THR A 145 9.55 13.48 -2.23
CA THR A 145 8.28 14.20 -2.03
C THR A 145 7.67 13.91 -0.66
N VAL A 146 7.95 12.76 -0.06
CA VAL A 146 7.57 12.49 1.34
C VAL A 146 8.25 13.48 2.29
N GLN A 147 9.52 13.83 2.05
CA GLN A 147 10.20 14.83 2.86
C GLN A 147 9.57 16.21 2.69
N TRP A 148 9.24 16.61 1.46
CA TRP A 148 8.50 17.84 1.22
C TRP A 148 7.15 17.87 1.95
N LEU A 149 6.43 16.75 1.99
CA LEU A 149 5.17 16.65 2.75
C LEU A 149 5.40 16.86 4.26
N LEU A 150 6.41 16.21 4.84
CA LEU A 150 6.78 16.35 6.25
C LEU A 150 7.19 17.79 6.59
N ASP A 151 7.91 18.47 5.70
CA ASP A 151 8.40 19.84 5.92
C ASP A 151 7.28 20.89 5.83
N ASN A 152 6.28 20.65 4.98
CA ASN A 152 5.27 21.67 4.63
C ASN A 152 3.90 21.47 5.30
N PHE A 153 3.58 20.27 5.77
CA PHE A 153 2.25 19.93 6.30
C PHE A 153 2.35 19.21 7.65
N PRO A 154 2.60 19.94 8.75
CA PRO A 154 2.74 19.34 10.09
C PRO A 154 1.46 18.63 10.56
N ASP A 155 0.28 19.09 10.13
CA ASP A 155 -1.01 18.50 10.52
C ASP A 155 -1.38 17.24 9.72
N LEU A 156 -0.71 16.98 8.59
CA LEU A 156 -0.98 15.83 7.74
C LEU A 156 -0.50 14.55 8.40
N PHE A 157 -1.39 13.55 8.48
CA PHE A 157 -1.03 12.24 9.01
C PHE A 157 -0.12 11.49 8.04
N ILE A 158 1.10 11.20 8.47
CA ILE A 158 2.07 10.44 7.69
C ILE A 158 2.74 9.41 8.59
N ILE A 159 2.64 8.13 8.22
CA ILE A 159 3.49 7.06 8.73
C ILE A 159 4.68 6.92 7.79
N VAL A 160 5.89 6.98 8.34
CA VAL A 160 7.15 6.77 7.64
C VAL A 160 7.77 5.47 8.14
N ALA A 161 7.59 4.41 7.36
CA ALA A 161 8.16 3.10 7.64
C ALA A 161 9.50 2.96 6.90
N ASP A 162 10.59 3.44 7.51
CA ASP A 162 11.94 3.35 6.95
C ASP A 162 12.55 1.96 7.13
N ASN A 163 12.09 1.20 8.14
CA ASN A 163 12.59 -0.14 8.44
C ASN A 163 11.49 -1.12 8.85
N THR A 164 10.41 -0.66 9.49
CA THR A 164 9.34 -1.55 9.99
C THR A 164 8.81 -2.50 8.92
N PHE A 165 8.69 -2.00 7.69
CA PHE A 165 8.21 -2.75 6.52
C PHE A 165 9.02 -4.03 6.21
N ARG A 166 10.31 -4.06 6.57
CA ARG A 166 11.19 -5.21 6.38
C ARG A 166 10.73 -6.43 7.17
N GLY A 167 9.94 -6.23 8.21
CA GLY A 167 9.34 -7.30 9.00
C GLY A 167 8.35 -8.17 8.24
N MET A 168 8.00 -7.89 6.99
CA MET A 168 7.27 -8.85 6.13
C MET A 168 8.21 -9.74 5.28
N MET A 169 9.47 -9.34 5.09
CA MET A 169 10.38 -10.00 4.15
C MET A 169 10.99 -11.29 4.71
N SER A 170 11.19 -12.29 3.85
CA SER A 170 11.68 -13.63 4.24
C SER A 170 13.00 -13.67 5.02
N TYR A 171 13.81 -12.62 4.91
CA TYR A 171 15.12 -12.47 5.55
C TYR A 171 15.14 -11.44 6.67
N ALA A 172 13.99 -11.11 7.27
CA ALA A 172 13.98 -10.21 8.42
C ALA A 172 14.74 -10.84 9.60
N PRO A 173 15.76 -10.16 10.16
CA PRO A 173 16.50 -10.69 11.30
C PRO A 173 15.58 -10.98 12.48
N GLY A 174 15.76 -12.14 13.13
CA GLY A 174 14.98 -12.57 14.29
C GLY A 174 13.61 -13.19 13.97
N SER A 175 13.17 -13.18 12.71
CA SER A 175 11.92 -13.79 12.30
C SER A 175 12.04 -15.30 12.01
N ASP A 176 10.94 -16.04 12.18
CA ASP A 176 10.83 -17.41 11.67
C ASP A 176 10.77 -17.39 10.14
N SER A 177 11.85 -17.81 9.49
CA SER A 177 11.96 -17.83 8.04
C SER A 177 11.04 -18.87 7.40
N THR A 178 10.66 -19.94 8.10
CA THR A 178 9.84 -21.03 7.55
C THR A 178 8.41 -20.60 7.19
N LEU A 179 7.96 -19.48 7.76
CA LEU A 179 6.67 -18.86 7.43
C LEU A 179 6.70 -18.06 6.12
N THR A 180 7.88 -17.79 5.58
CA THR A 180 8.07 -16.82 4.49
C THR A 180 9.09 -17.28 3.44
N ASP A 181 9.65 -18.48 3.58
CA ASP A 181 10.59 -19.02 2.61
C ASP A 181 9.88 -19.44 1.30
N ILE A 182 10.67 -19.85 0.31
CA ILE A 182 10.13 -20.27 -0.99
C ILE A 182 9.29 -21.56 -0.90
N ASN A 183 9.58 -22.44 0.06
CA ASN A 183 8.81 -23.67 0.23
C ASN A 183 7.41 -23.36 0.77
N TRP A 184 7.31 -22.38 1.68
CA TRP A 184 6.04 -21.86 2.15
C TRP A 184 5.22 -21.25 1.01
N VAL A 185 5.83 -20.42 0.16
CA VAL A 185 5.17 -19.85 -1.03
C VAL A 185 4.68 -20.95 -1.97
N TYR A 186 5.53 -21.94 -2.27
CA TYR A 186 5.14 -23.05 -3.13
C TYR A 186 3.96 -23.83 -2.58
N LYS A 187 3.99 -24.15 -1.29
CA LYS A 187 2.97 -24.96 -0.64
C LYS A 187 1.64 -24.23 -0.50
N ASN A 188 1.67 -22.96 -0.12
CA ASN A 188 0.48 -22.26 0.39
C ASN A 188 -0.08 -21.22 -0.57
N ILE A 189 0.68 -20.80 -1.59
CA ILE A 189 0.26 -19.74 -2.51
C ILE A 189 0.32 -20.20 -3.97
N HIS A 190 1.34 -20.95 -4.38
CA HIS A 190 1.49 -21.32 -5.80
C HIS A 190 0.75 -22.60 -6.18
N ARG A 191 1.14 -23.72 -5.57
CA ARG A 191 0.81 -25.04 -6.08
C ARG A 191 -0.58 -25.44 -5.63
N GLY A 192 -1.53 -25.34 -6.55
CA GLY A 192 -2.90 -25.78 -6.31
C GLY A 192 -3.80 -24.72 -5.68
N HIS A 193 -3.45 -23.43 -5.78
CA HIS A 193 -4.16 -22.31 -5.15
C HIS A 193 -4.66 -21.27 -6.17
N GLY A 194 -4.99 -21.69 -7.39
CA GLY A 194 -5.54 -20.79 -8.41
C GLY A 194 -4.51 -19.89 -9.13
N ILE A 195 -5.00 -19.11 -10.11
CA ILE A 195 -4.15 -18.43 -11.09
C ILE A 195 -3.37 -17.24 -10.52
N LEU A 196 -3.93 -16.48 -9.58
CA LEU A 196 -3.17 -15.41 -8.91
C LEU A 196 -2.03 -15.98 -8.07
N GLY A 197 -2.25 -17.16 -7.49
CA GLY A 197 -1.22 -17.94 -6.81
C GLY A 197 -0.04 -18.23 -7.72
N LEU A 198 -0.31 -18.75 -8.92
CA LEU A 198 0.72 -19.02 -9.94
C LEU A 198 1.46 -17.76 -10.42
N MET A 199 0.77 -16.61 -10.47
CA MET A 199 1.35 -15.32 -10.88
C MET A 199 2.14 -14.63 -9.76
N TYR A 200 2.04 -15.11 -8.51
CA TYR A 200 2.78 -14.56 -7.40
C TYR A 200 4.30 -14.74 -7.66
N PRO A 201 5.14 -13.70 -7.57
CA PRO A 201 6.56 -13.83 -7.95
C PRO A 201 7.35 -14.80 -7.05
N GLU A 202 8.12 -15.70 -7.66
CA GLU A 202 9.03 -16.63 -6.95
C GLU A 202 10.37 -16.01 -6.60
N ASP A 203 10.85 -15.10 -7.46
CA ASP A 203 12.18 -14.48 -7.36
C ASP A 203 12.08 -12.99 -7.70
N THR A 204 12.12 -12.16 -6.66
CA THR A 204 12.16 -10.70 -6.82
C THR A 204 13.52 -10.13 -6.41
N THR A 205 14.57 -10.94 -6.38
CA THR A 205 15.93 -10.53 -6.03
C THR A 205 16.96 -10.91 -7.08
N MET A 206 18.06 -10.17 -7.08
CA MET A 206 19.29 -10.61 -7.74
C MET A 206 20.15 -11.50 -6.83
N ASP A 207 19.67 -11.79 -5.61
CA ASP A 207 20.36 -12.57 -4.58
C ASP A 207 19.70 -13.96 -4.51
N PRO A 208 20.34 -15.01 -5.05
CA PRO A 208 19.73 -16.33 -5.16
C PRO A 208 19.43 -16.97 -3.80
N ASP A 209 20.04 -16.46 -2.71
CA ASP A 209 19.88 -16.96 -1.35
C ASP A 209 18.70 -16.28 -0.62
N LYS A 210 18.03 -15.29 -1.23
CA LYS A 210 16.94 -14.50 -0.61
C LYS A 210 15.58 -14.65 -1.30
N LYS A 211 15.18 -15.90 -1.55
CA LYS A 211 13.86 -16.26 -2.11
C LYS A 211 12.75 -16.27 -1.05
N GLY A 212 11.49 -16.28 -1.50
CA GLY A 212 10.29 -16.33 -0.64
C GLY A 212 9.49 -15.03 -0.65
N VAL A 213 8.80 -14.73 0.46
CA VAL A 213 7.95 -13.54 0.60
C VAL A 213 8.80 -12.27 0.62
N ARG A 214 8.47 -11.37 -0.32
CA ARG A 214 9.20 -10.13 -0.59
C ARG A 214 8.32 -8.90 -0.53
N GLU A 215 7.15 -9.06 0.05
CA GLU A 215 6.07 -8.09 0.17
C GLU A 215 6.39 -6.97 1.17
N GLY A 216 7.49 -6.24 0.95
CA GLY A 216 7.90 -5.11 1.77
C GLY A 216 6.82 -4.04 1.88
N ASP A 217 5.99 -3.88 0.86
CA ASP A 217 4.95 -2.87 0.85
C ASP A 217 3.65 -3.32 1.54
N THR A 218 3.46 -4.62 1.73
CA THR A 218 2.22 -5.20 2.29
C THR A 218 1.81 -4.68 3.66
N PRO A 219 2.72 -4.39 4.62
CA PRO A 219 2.37 -3.78 5.89
C PRO A 219 1.52 -2.50 5.77
N SER A 220 1.68 -1.72 4.69
CA SER A 220 0.94 -0.47 4.48
C SER A 220 -0.58 -0.64 4.40
N PHE A 221 -1.07 -1.77 3.90
CA PHE A 221 -2.50 -2.08 3.92
C PHE A 221 -2.88 -3.05 5.04
N LEU A 222 -1.93 -3.85 5.57
CA LEU A 222 -2.23 -4.76 6.68
C LEU A 222 -2.62 -4.04 7.97
N ILE A 223 -2.18 -2.79 8.18
CA ILE A 223 -2.68 -1.95 9.29
C ILE A 223 -4.21 -1.74 9.24
N LEU A 224 -4.81 -1.76 8.05
CA LEU A 224 -6.26 -1.64 7.86
C LEU A 224 -6.95 -3.00 8.00
N VAL A 225 -6.33 -4.06 7.47
CA VAL A 225 -6.81 -5.45 7.56
C VAL A 225 -6.92 -5.90 9.02
N SER A 226 -5.92 -5.58 9.85
CA SER A 226 -5.94 -5.83 11.30
C SER A 226 -6.96 -4.94 12.04
N ALA A 227 -7.18 -3.71 11.57
CA ALA A 227 -8.21 -2.84 12.13
C ALA A 227 -9.63 -3.40 11.92
N VAL A 228 -9.92 -3.96 10.74
CA VAL A 228 -11.21 -4.62 10.45
C VAL A 228 -11.43 -5.84 11.35
N ARG A 229 -10.36 -6.45 11.85
CA ARG A 229 -10.39 -7.56 12.83
C ARG A 229 -10.45 -7.08 14.28
N GLY A 230 -10.50 -5.76 14.52
CA GLY A 230 -10.57 -5.17 15.85
C GLY A 230 -9.25 -5.18 16.63
N LEU A 231 -8.11 -5.39 15.96
CA LEU A 231 -6.80 -5.45 16.62
C LEU A 231 -6.22 -4.05 16.91
N ASN A 232 -6.55 -3.05 16.10
CA ASN A 232 -6.04 -1.69 16.23
C ASN A 232 -7.02 -0.63 15.69
N ASP A 233 -6.84 0.62 16.11
CA ASP A 233 -7.34 1.81 15.41
C ASP A 233 -6.28 2.27 14.40
N PRO A 234 -6.57 2.33 13.09
CA PRO A 234 -5.59 2.72 12.08
C PRO A 234 -5.19 4.20 12.20
N ASN A 235 -5.92 5.02 12.96
CA ASN A 235 -5.55 6.40 13.32
C ASN A 235 -4.67 6.50 14.57
N LYS A 236 -4.29 5.37 15.19
CA LYS A 236 -3.41 5.27 16.35
C LYS A 236 -2.20 4.40 16.03
N PRO A 237 -1.20 4.92 15.27
CA PRO A 237 -0.05 4.11 14.85
C PRO A 237 0.83 3.61 15.99
N ASP A 238 0.68 4.14 17.20
CA ASP A 238 1.30 3.66 18.43
C ASP A 238 0.72 2.34 18.95
N GLN A 239 -0.44 1.93 18.45
CA GLN A 239 -0.98 0.59 18.71
C GLN A 239 -0.30 -0.46 17.84
N GLU A 240 -0.23 -1.68 18.36
CA GLU A 240 0.28 -2.81 17.58
C GLU A 240 -0.71 -3.17 16.47
N SER A 241 -0.22 -3.42 15.27
CA SER A 241 -1.04 -3.86 14.13
C SER A 241 -0.25 -4.83 13.26
N TRP A 242 -0.92 -5.51 12.33
CA TRP A 242 -0.21 -6.29 11.31
C TRP A 242 0.64 -5.43 10.37
N GLY A 243 0.39 -4.11 10.32
CA GLY A 243 1.22 -3.15 9.60
C GLY A 243 2.41 -2.63 10.40
N GLY A 244 2.56 -3.02 11.67
CA GLY A 244 3.62 -2.58 12.57
C GLY A 244 3.11 -1.62 13.66
N GLN A 245 4.06 -1.06 14.39
CA GLN A 245 3.86 -0.09 15.46
C GLN A 245 4.80 1.10 15.23
N PHE A 246 4.38 2.30 15.59
CA PHE A 246 5.09 3.54 15.29
C PHE A 246 5.10 4.46 16.49
N ILE A 247 6.05 5.38 16.50
CA ILE A 247 6.13 6.42 17.52
C ILE A 247 5.90 7.79 16.89
N GLN A 248 5.41 8.73 17.70
CA GLN A 248 5.26 10.14 17.34
C GLN A 248 6.31 10.96 18.11
N PRO A 249 7.49 11.24 17.52
CA PRO A 249 8.58 11.92 18.24
C PRO A 249 8.26 13.38 18.57
N ASP A 250 7.49 14.04 17.71
CA ASP A 250 7.05 15.42 17.86
C ASP A 250 5.53 15.47 17.98
N PRO A 251 4.96 15.69 19.18
CA PRO A 251 3.51 15.75 19.36
C PRO A 251 2.84 16.94 18.67
N ALA A 252 3.61 17.93 18.20
CA ALA A 252 3.10 19.04 17.40
C ALA A 252 2.90 18.69 15.92
N LYS A 253 3.37 17.52 15.47
CA LYS A 253 3.21 17.02 14.10
C LYS A 253 2.49 15.70 14.08
N ASN A 254 1.62 15.49 13.11
CA ASN A 254 0.94 14.21 12.90
C ASN A 254 1.81 13.22 12.10
N HIS A 255 3.10 13.15 12.43
CA HIS A 255 4.10 12.35 11.73
C HIS A 255 4.60 11.23 12.63
N TRP A 256 4.56 10.02 12.10
CA TRP A 256 4.81 8.77 12.80
C TRP A 256 6.00 8.07 12.13
N TYR A 257 6.89 7.51 12.94
CA TYR A 257 8.13 6.89 12.47
C TYR A 257 8.28 5.51 13.08
N ASP A 258 9.17 4.68 12.51
CA ASP A 258 9.42 3.30 12.95
C ASP A 258 9.40 3.15 14.50
N GLY A 259 8.55 2.25 14.99
CA GLY A 259 8.46 1.78 16.38
C GLY A 259 8.62 0.26 16.43
N PRO A 260 9.22 -0.25 17.51
CA PRO A 260 10.14 -1.43 17.53
C PRO A 260 10.90 -1.88 16.26
N GLY A 261 10.71 -1.27 15.09
CA GLY A 261 11.23 -1.73 13.81
C GLY A 261 10.51 -2.99 13.29
N PRO A 262 11.23 -3.84 12.52
CA PRO A 262 10.68 -5.03 11.87
C PRO A 262 9.93 -6.01 12.77
N GLU A 263 10.29 -6.09 14.05
CA GLU A 263 9.66 -6.98 15.03
C GLU A 263 8.18 -6.72 15.21
N SER A 264 7.78 -5.45 15.14
CA SER A 264 6.38 -5.05 15.24
C SER A 264 5.50 -5.65 14.14
N VAL A 265 6.09 -6.06 13.01
CA VAL A 265 5.41 -6.76 11.91
C VAL A 265 5.63 -8.26 12.00
N TYR A 266 6.88 -8.75 12.11
CA TYR A 266 7.14 -10.18 11.95
C TYR A 266 6.51 -11.05 13.04
N LYS A 267 6.23 -10.50 14.23
CA LYS A 267 5.52 -11.21 15.29
C LYS A 267 4.12 -11.68 14.87
N TRP A 268 3.50 -11.00 13.89
CA TRP A 268 2.18 -11.34 13.35
C TRP A 268 2.23 -12.28 12.15
N ARG A 269 3.41 -12.67 11.66
CA ARG A 269 3.54 -13.48 10.43
C ARG A 269 2.77 -14.78 10.48
N ALA A 270 2.77 -15.48 11.60
CA ALA A 270 2.06 -16.75 11.69
C ALA A 270 0.56 -16.57 11.37
N GLU A 271 -0.05 -15.52 11.91
CA GLU A 271 -1.46 -15.19 11.69
C GLU A 271 -1.70 -14.66 10.27
N VAL A 272 -0.89 -13.70 9.81
CA VAL A 272 -0.98 -13.12 8.46
C VAL A 272 -0.82 -14.20 7.38
N GLN A 273 0.14 -15.10 7.55
CA GLN A 273 0.43 -16.16 6.59
C GLN A 273 -0.64 -17.25 6.59
N ALA A 274 -1.19 -17.59 7.76
CA ALA A 274 -2.35 -18.49 7.82
C ALA A 274 -3.57 -17.90 7.11
N ASP A 275 -3.85 -16.61 7.32
CA ASP A 275 -4.96 -15.91 6.65
C ASP A 275 -4.73 -15.78 5.14
N PHE A 276 -3.50 -15.49 4.72
CA PHE A 276 -3.15 -15.41 3.29
C PHE A 276 -3.28 -16.77 2.59
N ALA A 277 -2.80 -17.85 3.21
CA ALA A 277 -2.94 -19.21 2.69
C ALA A 277 -4.42 -19.60 2.55
N LEU A 278 -5.23 -19.33 3.58
CA LEU A 278 -6.67 -19.60 3.54
C LEU A 278 -7.37 -18.88 2.38
N ARG A 279 -7.02 -17.61 2.15
CA ARG A 279 -7.61 -16.84 1.05
C ARG A 279 -7.09 -17.27 -0.32
N ALA A 280 -5.92 -17.90 -0.38
CA ALA A 280 -5.44 -18.52 -1.59
C ALA A 280 -6.29 -19.75 -1.96
N ASP A 281 -6.66 -20.56 -0.97
CA ASP A 281 -7.61 -21.68 -1.17
C ASP A 281 -8.98 -21.20 -1.68
N TRP A 282 -9.44 -20.00 -1.29
CA TRP A 282 -10.73 -19.43 -1.73
C TRP A 282 -10.79 -19.11 -3.23
N MET A 283 -9.66 -19.13 -3.93
CA MET A 283 -9.64 -18.98 -5.39
C MET A 283 -10.13 -20.24 -6.11
N LEU A 284 -10.17 -21.38 -5.42
CA LEU A 284 -10.54 -22.67 -6.01
C LEU A 284 -12.07 -22.80 -6.17
N PRO A 285 -12.56 -23.59 -7.15
CA PRO A 285 -13.98 -23.74 -7.46
C PRO A 285 -14.87 -24.29 -6.34
#